data_AF-A0A0C3CX35-F1
#
_entry.id   AF-A0A0C3CX35-F1
#
_cell.length_a   1.000
_cell.length_b   1.000
_cell.length_c   1.000
_cell.angle_alpha   90.00
_cell.angle_beta   90.00
_cell.angle_gamma   90.00
#
_symmetry.space_group_name_H-M   'P 1'
#
loop_
_entity.id
_entity.type
_entity.pdbx_description
1 polymer ?
#
loop_
_entity_poly.entity_id
_entity_poly.type
_entity_poly.pdbx_seq_one_letter_code
_entity_poly.pdbx_strand_id
1 'polypeptide(L)'
;MHPRFMILGRLSIRPSATYSLSYSSTHRRLSTMSVPTFDQMRKCTAPIWQNEDYQKDILWAGVFGSVARNRAHEESDVDILIVLKEHERSGEPIDLRENLAEACGREISLMCIWQGPDWAWGHVRLEALLSSRSVYGNHRDVDHLRREAMAYLIDGLERLELIAEAVQKIKNQVTSVQTYEVSLSTLFLLSHEN
;
A
#
# COMPACT_ATOMS: atom_id res chain seq x y z
N MET A 1 -9.20 48.45 15.77
CA MET A 1 -9.71 47.10 16.11
C MET A 1 -10.73 46.67 15.07
N HIS A 2 -10.31 45.86 14.10
CA HIS A 2 -11.11 45.11 13.12
C HIS A 2 -10.20 44.00 12.58
N PRO A 3 -10.54 42.70 12.66
CA PRO A 3 -9.76 41.67 12.00
C PRO A 3 -10.29 41.44 10.58
N ARG A 4 -9.42 41.59 9.58
CA ARG A 4 -9.65 41.07 8.22
C ARG A 4 -9.17 39.63 8.16
N PHE A 5 -10.10 38.72 7.91
CA PHE A 5 -9.85 37.34 7.52
C PHE A 5 -9.02 37.29 6.22
N MET A 6 -7.92 36.55 6.23
CA MET A 6 -7.27 36.02 5.02
C MET A 6 -7.89 34.66 4.71
N ILE A 7 -8.46 34.49 3.51
CA ILE A 7 -8.71 33.18 2.91
C ILE A 7 -8.32 33.25 1.43
N LEU A 8 -7.51 32.27 1.00
CA LEU A 8 -7.45 31.57 -0.29
C LEU A 8 -6.00 31.31 -0.74
N GLY A 9 -5.34 30.38 -0.05
CA GLY A 9 -4.24 29.60 -0.63
C GLY A 9 -4.84 28.47 -1.47
N ARG A 10 -4.70 28.55 -2.80
CA ARG A 10 -5.10 27.51 -3.74
C ARG A 10 -4.29 26.23 -3.48
N LEU A 11 -4.96 25.16 -3.06
CA LEU A 11 -4.45 23.79 -3.13
C LEU A 11 -4.35 23.38 -4.61
N SER A 12 -3.11 23.33 -5.11
CA SER A 12 -2.79 22.78 -6.42
C SER A 12 -2.81 21.25 -6.31
N ILE A 13 -3.93 20.65 -6.69
CA ILE A 13 -4.08 19.21 -6.84
C ILE A 13 -3.33 18.83 -8.12
N ARG A 14 -2.14 18.23 -7.98
CA ARG A 14 -1.45 17.58 -9.10
C ARG A 14 -2.15 16.26 -9.42
N PRO A 15 -2.45 15.97 -10.69
CA PRO A 15 -3.12 14.74 -11.08
C PRO A 15 -2.20 13.52 -10.92
N SER A 16 -2.82 12.42 -10.49
CA SER A 16 -2.24 11.09 -10.30
C SER A 16 -1.49 10.60 -11.53
N ALA A 17 -0.26 10.15 -11.33
CA ALA A 17 0.47 9.36 -12.32
C ALA A 17 -0.14 7.95 -12.38
N THR A 18 -0.80 7.66 -13.50
CA THR A 18 -1.28 6.33 -13.86
C THR A 18 -0.07 5.45 -14.14
N TYR A 19 0.21 4.47 -13.28
CA TYR A 19 1.19 3.42 -13.57
C TYR A 19 0.59 2.50 -14.64
N SER A 20 0.98 2.71 -15.90
CA SER A 20 0.70 1.81 -17.02
C SER A 20 1.80 0.75 -17.08
N LEU A 21 1.55 -0.41 -16.49
CA LEU A 21 2.38 -1.61 -16.68
C LEU A 21 1.92 -2.31 -17.97
N SER A 22 2.63 -2.10 -19.07
CA SER A 22 2.53 -2.95 -20.26
C SER A 22 3.71 -3.92 -20.26
N TYR A 23 3.47 -5.18 -19.88
CA TYR A 23 4.49 -6.24 -19.92
C TYR A 23 4.11 -7.24 -21.02
N SER A 24 4.97 -7.35 -22.04
CA SER A 24 4.89 -8.41 -23.05
C SER A 24 5.77 -9.57 -22.59
N SER A 25 5.16 -10.64 -22.07
CA SER A 25 5.87 -11.84 -21.64
C SER A 25 5.78 -12.93 -22.71
N THR A 26 6.94 -13.39 -23.19
CA THR A 26 7.08 -14.54 -24.09
C THR A 26 6.93 -15.83 -23.28
N HIS A 27 5.83 -16.56 -23.53
CA HIS A 27 5.49 -17.83 -22.89
C HIS A 27 6.61 -18.90 -23.05
N ARG A 28 7.39 -19.13 -21.99
CA ARG A 28 8.11 -20.41 -21.78
C ARG A 28 7.17 -21.45 -21.19
N ARG A 29 7.26 -22.68 -21.71
CA ARG A 29 6.44 -23.86 -21.38
C ARG A 29 6.26 -24.05 -19.86
N LEU A 30 5.00 -24.04 -19.43
CA LEU A 30 4.54 -24.25 -18.07
C LEU A 30 4.77 -25.71 -17.64
N SER A 31 5.85 -25.91 -16.89
CA SER A 31 5.86 -26.95 -15.86
C SER A 31 4.84 -26.49 -14.81
N THR A 32 3.97 -27.38 -14.32
CA THR A 32 3.08 -27.06 -13.19
C THR A 32 3.93 -26.56 -12.02
N MET A 33 3.89 -25.26 -11.74
CA MET A 33 4.72 -24.67 -10.70
C MET A 33 4.14 -25.04 -9.34
N SER A 34 4.99 -25.48 -8.40
CA SER A 34 4.53 -25.71 -7.03
C SER A 34 4.08 -24.41 -6.38
N VAL A 35 3.04 -24.47 -5.55
CA VAL A 35 2.62 -23.34 -4.71
C VAL A 35 3.82 -22.78 -3.92
N PRO A 36 4.14 -21.49 -4.03
CA PRO A 36 5.28 -20.89 -3.35
C PRO A 36 5.02 -20.82 -1.85
N THR A 37 5.99 -21.29 -1.07
CA THR A 37 5.97 -21.16 0.39
C THR A 37 7.02 -20.17 0.85
N PHE A 38 6.80 -19.56 2.01
CA PHE A 38 7.79 -18.67 2.60
C PHE A 38 9.17 -19.34 2.79
N ASP A 39 9.20 -20.59 3.24
CA ASP A 39 10.47 -21.29 3.48
C ASP A 39 11.24 -21.56 2.18
N GLN A 40 10.53 -21.84 1.09
CA GLN A 40 11.15 -21.92 -0.24
C GLN A 40 11.70 -20.55 -0.65
N MET A 41 10.91 -19.47 -0.51
CA MET A 41 11.35 -18.12 -0.87
C MET A 41 12.57 -17.67 -0.07
N ARG A 42 12.59 -17.97 1.23
CA ARG A 42 13.74 -17.70 2.09
C ARG A 42 14.99 -18.46 1.64
N LYS A 43 14.85 -19.73 1.27
CA LYS A 43 15.97 -20.56 0.80
C LYS A 43 16.50 -20.11 -0.56
N CYS A 44 15.62 -19.84 -1.52
CA CYS A 44 16.04 -19.50 -2.88
C CYS A 44 16.60 -18.07 -2.98
N THR A 45 16.14 -17.13 -2.15
CA THR A 45 16.70 -15.77 -2.10
C THR A 45 17.99 -15.67 -1.30
N ALA A 46 18.30 -16.63 -0.43
CA ALA A 46 19.49 -16.59 0.44
C ALA A 46 20.83 -16.33 -0.28
N PRO A 47 21.10 -16.91 -1.47
CA PRO A 47 22.33 -16.61 -2.23
C PRO A 47 22.42 -15.17 -2.73
N ILE A 48 21.27 -14.56 -3.09
CA ILE A 48 21.22 -13.17 -3.57
C ILE A 48 21.76 -12.23 -2.50
N TRP A 49 21.43 -12.50 -1.23
CA TRP A 49 21.84 -11.69 -0.09
C TRP A 49 23.34 -11.79 0.24
N GLN A 50 24.09 -12.68 -0.43
CA GLN A 50 25.56 -12.76 -0.29
C GLN A 50 26.29 -11.77 -1.21
N ASN A 51 25.59 -11.13 -2.15
CA ASN A 51 26.18 -10.12 -3.03
C ASN A 51 26.51 -8.86 -2.23
N GLU A 52 27.78 -8.47 -2.21
CA GLU A 52 28.28 -7.30 -1.46
C GLU A 52 27.63 -5.99 -1.90
N ASP A 53 27.26 -5.85 -3.18
CA ASP A 53 26.62 -4.63 -3.68
C ASP A 53 25.22 -4.48 -3.08
N TYR A 54 24.44 -5.57 -3.03
CA TYR A 54 23.14 -5.55 -2.34
C TYR A 54 23.29 -5.34 -0.84
N GLN A 55 24.33 -5.88 -0.21
CA GLN A 55 24.57 -5.66 1.22
C GLN A 55 24.94 -4.22 1.55
N LYS A 56 25.54 -3.47 0.63
CA LYS A 56 25.82 -2.03 0.81
C LYS A 56 24.53 -1.23 0.89
N ASP A 57 23.56 -1.53 0.01
CA ASP A 57 22.38 -0.68 -0.17
C ASP A 57 21.18 -1.12 0.66
N ILE A 58 21.01 -2.43 0.87
CA ILE A 58 19.82 -2.99 1.52
C ILE A 58 20.04 -3.09 3.03
N LEU A 59 19.13 -2.49 3.79
CA LEU A 59 19.06 -2.63 5.23
C LEU A 59 18.35 -3.93 5.63
N TRP A 60 17.22 -4.20 4.99
CA TRP A 60 16.35 -5.31 5.34
C TRP A 60 15.48 -5.72 4.15
N ALA A 61 15.13 -7.00 4.05
CA ALA A 61 14.17 -7.48 3.07
C ALA A 61 13.19 -8.48 3.68
N GLY A 62 11.95 -8.46 3.20
CA GLY A 62 10.92 -9.40 3.62
C GLY A 62 9.94 -9.74 2.52
N VAL A 63 9.44 -10.96 2.55
CA VAL A 63 8.34 -11.41 1.71
C VAL A 63 7.04 -10.94 2.34
N PHE A 64 6.15 -10.34 1.57
CA PHE A 64 4.80 -9.96 2.01
C PHE A 64 3.74 -10.65 1.14
N GLY A 65 2.50 -10.17 1.20
CA GLY A 65 1.46 -10.63 0.28
C GLY A 65 0.97 -12.05 0.55
N SER A 66 0.58 -12.77 -0.50
CA SER A 66 -0.05 -14.09 -0.42
C SER A 66 0.88 -15.15 0.17
N VAL A 67 2.17 -15.12 -0.21
CA VAL A 67 3.20 -16.06 0.26
C VAL A 67 3.44 -15.91 1.76
N ALA A 68 3.60 -14.68 2.25
CA ALA A 68 3.81 -14.43 3.68
C ALA A 68 2.64 -14.92 4.54
N ARG A 69 1.42 -14.82 4.00
CA ARG A 69 0.15 -15.21 4.63
C ARG A 69 -0.23 -16.68 4.46
N ASN A 70 0.60 -17.48 3.78
CA ASN A 70 0.30 -18.88 3.41
C ASN A 70 -1.03 -19.02 2.61
N ARG A 71 -1.30 -18.08 1.71
CA ARG A 71 -2.50 -18.05 0.86
C ARG A 71 -2.17 -17.98 -0.64
N ALA A 72 -0.92 -18.29 -0.99
CA ALA A 72 -0.50 -18.30 -2.38
C ALA A 72 -1.08 -19.51 -3.13
N HIS A 73 -1.16 -19.36 -4.44
CA HIS A 73 -1.52 -20.40 -5.40
C HIS A 73 -0.36 -20.62 -6.38
N GLU A 74 -0.45 -21.64 -7.24
CA GLU A 74 0.62 -22.04 -8.16
C GLU A 74 1.09 -20.87 -9.06
N GLU A 75 0.15 -20.03 -9.49
CA GLU A 75 0.38 -18.89 -10.38
C GLU A 75 0.65 -17.57 -9.64
N SER A 76 0.59 -17.53 -8.31
CA SER A 76 0.80 -16.28 -7.56
C SER A 76 2.20 -15.73 -7.80
N ASP A 77 2.39 -14.43 -7.96
CA ASP A 77 3.71 -13.81 -7.90
C ASP A 77 4.31 -13.86 -6.47
N VAL A 78 5.56 -13.41 -6.30
CA VAL A 78 6.15 -13.17 -4.97
C VAL A 78 6.28 -11.67 -4.74
N ASP A 79 5.60 -11.20 -3.70
CA ASP A 79 5.74 -9.84 -3.21
C ASP A 79 6.96 -9.73 -2.27
N ILE A 80 7.96 -8.94 -2.66
CA ILE A 80 9.18 -8.70 -1.87
C ILE A 80 9.30 -7.20 -1.55
N LEU A 81 9.42 -6.91 -0.26
CA LEU A 81 9.68 -5.58 0.27
C LEU A 81 11.17 -5.44 0.57
N ILE A 82 11.78 -4.38 0.06
CA ILE A 82 13.16 -3.96 0.33
C ILE A 82 13.13 -2.65 1.11
N VAL A 83 13.84 -2.61 2.23
CA VAL A 83 14.14 -1.37 2.97
C VAL A 83 15.58 -1.02 2.71
N LEU A 84 15.81 0.16 2.13
CA LEU A 84 17.13 0.65 1.77
C LEU A 84 17.75 1.44 2.93
N LYS A 85 19.08 1.46 3.01
CA LYS A 85 19.80 2.27 4.00
C LYS A 85 19.66 3.76 3.71
N GLU A 86 19.66 4.58 4.77
CA GLU A 86 19.35 6.01 4.72
C GLU A 86 20.28 6.85 3.82
N HIS A 87 21.53 6.42 3.63
CA HIS A 87 22.51 7.12 2.79
C HIS A 87 22.35 6.86 1.28
N GLU A 88 21.56 5.86 0.89
CA GLU A 88 21.38 5.49 -0.51
C GLU A 88 20.02 5.97 -1.03
N ARG A 89 20.05 7.07 -1.78
CA ARG A 89 18.92 7.56 -2.60
C ARG A 89 19.14 7.31 -4.09
N SER A 90 19.95 6.31 -4.42
CA SER A 90 20.43 6.02 -5.78
C SER A 90 19.42 5.30 -6.67
N GLY A 91 18.31 4.81 -6.12
CA GLY A 91 17.22 4.16 -6.86
C GLY A 91 16.93 2.75 -6.36
N GLU A 92 16.29 1.93 -7.19
CA GLU A 92 16.17 0.48 -6.98
C GLU A 92 17.54 -0.16 -7.29
N PRO A 93 18.03 -1.13 -6.49
CA PRO A 93 19.28 -1.81 -6.79
C PRO A 93 19.22 -2.50 -8.17
N ILE A 94 20.26 -2.26 -8.97
CA ILE A 94 20.32 -2.75 -10.36
C ILE A 94 20.24 -4.28 -10.39
N ASP A 95 19.45 -4.80 -11.33
CA ASP A 95 19.20 -6.22 -11.59
C ASP A 95 18.62 -7.03 -10.41
N LEU A 96 18.30 -6.40 -9.27
CA LEU A 96 17.82 -7.12 -8.09
C LEU A 96 16.51 -7.88 -8.37
N ARG A 97 15.56 -7.24 -9.04
CA ARG A 97 14.29 -7.87 -9.42
C ARG A 97 14.50 -9.08 -10.34
N GLU A 98 15.37 -8.96 -11.33
CA GLU A 98 15.67 -10.02 -12.29
C GLU A 98 16.38 -11.20 -11.62
N ASN A 99 17.38 -10.91 -10.79
CA ASN A 99 18.11 -11.91 -10.03
C ASN A 99 17.22 -12.64 -9.01
N LEU A 100 16.31 -11.94 -8.35
CA LEU A 100 15.31 -12.56 -7.48
C LEU A 100 14.35 -13.46 -8.28
N ALA A 101 13.91 -13.00 -9.45
CA ALA A 101 13.01 -13.77 -10.30
C ALA A 101 13.67 -15.04 -10.83
N GLU A 102 14.92 -14.95 -11.27
CA GLU A 102 15.72 -16.10 -11.67
C GLU A 102 15.92 -17.08 -10.50
N ALA A 103 16.32 -16.59 -9.33
CA ALA A 103 16.56 -17.41 -8.16
C ALA A 103 15.29 -18.13 -7.67
N CYS A 104 14.14 -17.46 -7.75
CA CYS A 104 12.85 -18.04 -7.37
C CYS A 104 12.18 -18.85 -8.50
N GLY A 105 12.71 -18.76 -9.72
CA GLY A 105 12.13 -19.33 -10.94
C GLY A 105 10.75 -18.79 -11.29
N ARG A 106 10.38 -17.60 -10.82
CA ARG A 106 9.00 -17.06 -10.88
C ARG A 106 8.98 -15.53 -10.84
N GLU A 107 7.85 -14.95 -11.17
CA GLU A 107 7.69 -13.49 -11.18
C GLU A 107 7.81 -12.88 -9.77
N ILE A 108 8.52 -11.76 -9.70
CA ILE A 108 8.72 -10.96 -8.49
C ILE A 108 8.06 -9.60 -8.66
N SER A 109 7.22 -9.25 -7.70
CA SER A 109 6.70 -7.90 -7.46
C SER A 109 7.58 -7.27 -6.38
N LEU A 110 8.41 -6.29 -6.77
CA LEU A 110 9.36 -5.64 -5.86
C LEU A 110 8.81 -4.29 -5.40
N MET A 111 8.88 -4.05 -4.10
CA MET A 111 8.56 -2.76 -3.49
C MET A 111 9.74 -2.27 -2.67
N CYS A 112 10.13 -1.00 -2.87
CA CYS A 112 11.20 -0.36 -2.12
C CYS A 112 10.67 0.71 -1.16
N ILE A 113 11.24 0.73 0.05
CA ILE A 113 11.10 1.79 1.05
C ILE A 113 12.46 2.49 1.15
N TRP A 114 12.47 3.77 0.78
CA TRP A 114 13.58 4.68 1.06
C TRP A 114 13.32 5.36 2.39
N GLN A 115 14.27 5.24 3.31
CA GLN A 115 14.16 5.90 4.60
C GLN A 115 14.20 7.42 4.43
N GLY A 116 13.18 8.10 4.98
CA GLY A 116 12.98 9.53 4.84
C GLY A 116 11.57 9.93 5.26
N PRO A 117 11.27 11.24 5.37
CA PRO A 117 10.00 11.73 5.90
C PRO A 117 8.76 11.25 5.11
N ASP A 118 8.92 10.93 3.84
CA ASP A 118 7.81 10.53 2.94
C ASP A 118 7.81 9.03 2.62
N TRP A 119 8.51 8.20 3.42
CA TRP A 119 8.65 6.77 3.14
C TRP A 119 7.30 6.03 3.12
N ALA A 120 6.35 6.49 3.92
CA ALA A 120 5.04 5.89 4.14
C ALA A 120 3.97 6.30 3.12
N TRP A 121 4.36 6.76 1.93
CA TRP A 121 3.39 7.21 0.94
C TRP A 121 2.52 6.04 0.43
N GLY A 122 1.24 6.05 0.85
CA GLY A 122 0.23 5.04 0.48
C GLY A 122 0.15 3.85 1.43
N HIS A 123 -1.07 3.33 1.63
CA HIS A 123 -1.35 2.25 2.58
C HIS A 123 -0.59 0.94 2.28
N VAL A 124 -0.28 0.67 1.00
CA VAL A 124 0.36 -0.59 0.58
C VAL A 124 1.75 -0.74 1.21
N ARG A 125 2.52 0.34 1.35
CA ARG A 125 3.85 0.30 2.00
C ARG A 125 3.74 -0.03 3.49
N LEU A 126 2.70 0.49 4.15
CA LEU A 126 2.42 0.18 5.56
C LEU A 126 2.04 -1.30 5.72
N GLU A 127 1.14 -1.81 4.89
CA GLU A 127 0.75 -3.23 4.91
C GLU A 127 1.95 -4.13 4.62
N ALA A 128 2.72 -3.83 3.57
CA ALA A 128 3.90 -4.60 3.19
C ALA A 128 4.90 -4.65 4.35
N LEU A 129 5.20 -3.51 4.99
CA LEU A 129 6.14 -3.46 6.10
C LEU A 129 5.61 -4.24 7.31
N LEU A 130 4.34 -4.08 7.67
CA LEU A 130 3.81 -4.69 8.89
C LEU A 130 3.56 -6.19 8.75
N SER A 131 3.14 -6.66 7.57
CA SER A 131 2.76 -8.05 7.30
C SER A 131 3.89 -8.93 6.77
N SER A 132 5.03 -8.34 6.42
CA SER A 132 6.16 -9.05 5.85
C SER A 132 6.89 -9.94 6.84
N ARG A 133 7.49 -11.01 6.30
CA ARG A 133 8.35 -11.95 7.01
C ARG A 133 9.78 -11.82 6.49
N SER A 134 10.74 -11.67 7.39
CA SER A 134 12.13 -11.35 7.03
C SER A 134 12.82 -12.48 6.28
N VAL A 135 13.46 -12.14 5.15
CA VAL A 135 14.35 -13.03 4.39
C VAL A 135 15.80 -12.55 4.41
N TYR A 136 16.03 -11.27 4.72
CA TYR A 136 17.36 -10.68 4.89
C TYR A 136 17.33 -9.51 5.90
N GLY A 137 18.46 -9.27 6.55
CA GLY A 137 18.63 -8.21 7.57
C GLY A 137 18.02 -8.56 8.93
N ASN A 138 18.29 -7.73 9.93
CA ASN A 138 17.70 -7.88 11.26
C ASN A 138 16.38 -7.12 11.32
N HIS A 139 15.32 -7.75 11.83
CA HIS A 139 14.02 -7.07 11.97
C HIS A 139 14.13 -5.81 12.84
N ARG A 140 15.07 -5.78 13.79
CA ARG A 140 15.25 -4.66 14.72
C ARG A 140 15.69 -3.38 14.03
N ASP A 141 16.38 -3.51 12.90
CA ASP A 141 16.88 -2.38 12.13
C ASP A 141 15.74 -1.59 11.46
N VAL A 142 14.53 -2.17 11.40
CA VAL A 142 13.33 -1.53 10.83
C VAL A 142 12.22 -1.33 11.87
N ASP A 143 12.48 -1.55 13.16
CA ASP A 143 11.47 -1.42 14.23
C ASP A 143 10.98 0.02 14.40
N HIS A 144 11.78 1.04 14.07
CA HIS A 144 11.31 2.44 14.05
C HIS A 144 10.27 2.66 12.97
N LEU A 145 10.52 2.17 11.74
CA LEU A 145 9.56 2.26 10.63
C LEU A 145 8.28 1.51 10.95
N ARG A 146 8.36 0.34 11.59
CA ARG A 146 7.17 -0.44 12.00
C ARG A 146 6.33 0.31 13.04
N ARG A 147 6.96 0.96 14.01
CA ARG A 147 6.26 1.78 15.01
C ARG A 147 5.58 2.98 14.36
N GLU A 148 6.27 3.66 13.45
CA GLU A 148 5.71 4.78 12.70
C GLU A 148 4.56 4.33 11.79
N ALA A 149 4.68 3.19 11.13
CA ALA A 149 3.62 2.58 10.33
C ALA A 149 2.35 2.34 11.15
N MET A 150 2.52 1.81 12.37
CA MET A 150 1.40 1.57 13.28
C MET A 150 0.74 2.89 13.71
N ALA A 151 1.54 3.93 13.98
CA ALA A 151 1.01 5.26 14.29
C ALA A 151 0.19 5.84 13.13
N TYR A 152 0.65 5.69 11.88
CA TYR A 152 -0.12 6.10 10.70
C TYR A 152 -1.44 5.34 10.55
N LEU A 153 -1.45 4.04 10.83
CA LEU A 153 -2.69 3.25 10.77
C LEU A 153 -3.69 3.67 11.84
N ILE A 154 -3.22 3.97 13.06
CA ILE A 154 -4.07 4.45 14.16
C ILE A 154 -4.66 5.83 13.83
N ASP A 155 -3.83 6.81 13.43
CA ASP A 155 -4.30 8.13 13.01
C ASP A 155 -5.26 8.04 11.81
N GLY A 156 -4.96 7.16 10.84
CA GLY A 156 -5.83 6.90 9.71
C GLY A 156 -7.20 6.35 10.11
N LEU A 157 -7.24 5.41 11.07
CA LEU A 157 -8.48 4.83 11.58
C LEU A 157 -9.33 5.89 12.29
N GLU A 158 -8.73 6.68 13.19
CA GLU A 158 -9.42 7.77 13.91
C GLU A 158 -10.05 8.76 12.94
N ARG A 159 -9.33 9.15 11.87
CA ARG A 159 -9.86 10.05 10.84
C ARG A 159 -11.02 9.43 10.06
N LEU A 160 -10.94 8.14 9.73
CA LEU A 160 -12.02 7.45 9.01
C LEU A 160 -13.28 7.33 9.86
N GLU A 161 -13.14 7.12 11.17
CA GLU A 161 -14.27 7.13 12.11
C GLU A 161 -14.97 8.49 12.13
N LEU A 162 -14.21 9.58 12.23
CA LEU A 162 -14.76 10.94 12.17
C LEU A 162 -15.48 11.22 10.84
N ILE A 163 -14.93 10.75 9.72
CA ILE A 163 -15.56 10.87 8.41
C ILE A 163 -16.85 10.05 8.36
N ALA A 164 -16.85 8.83 8.88
CA ALA A 164 -18.03 7.97 8.91
C ALA A 164 -19.16 8.62 9.73
N GLU A 165 -18.85 9.21 10.89
CA GLU A 165 -19.81 9.97 11.68
C GLU A 165 -20.37 11.17 10.92
N ALA A 166 -19.51 11.94 10.24
CA ALA A 166 -19.93 13.09 9.45
C ALA A 166 -20.86 12.67 8.30
N VAL A 167 -20.51 11.60 7.58
CA VAL A 167 -21.35 11.02 6.52
C VAL A 167 -22.70 10.58 7.09
N GLN A 168 -22.72 9.95 8.26
CA GLN A 168 -23.98 9.53 8.89
C GLN A 168 -24.86 10.73 9.28
N LYS A 169 -24.26 11.81 9.80
CA LYS A 169 -24.98 13.06 10.09
C LYS A 169 -25.60 13.66 8.83
N ILE A 170 -24.84 13.71 7.74
CA ILE A 170 -25.32 14.21 6.45
C ILE A 170 -26.47 13.33 5.94
N LYS A 171 -26.33 12.00 5.97
CA LYS A 171 -27.41 11.07 5.59
C LYS A 171 -28.70 11.35 6.36
N ASN A 172 -28.60 11.50 7.68
CA ASN A 172 -29.76 11.78 8.53
C ASN A 172 -30.42 13.13 8.16
N GLN A 173 -29.63 14.17 7.86
CA GLN A 173 -30.16 15.46 7.41
C GLN A 173 -30.85 15.37 6.05
N VAL A 174 -30.26 14.67 5.09
CA VAL A 174 -30.86 14.45 3.76
C VAL A 174 -32.18 13.70 3.87
N THR A 175 -32.24 12.63 4.67
CA THR A 175 -33.48 11.89 4.91
C THR A 175 -34.55 12.77 5.56
N SER A 176 -34.17 13.63 6.50
CA SER A 176 -35.10 14.59 7.10
C SER A 176 -35.68 15.53 6.06
N VAL A 177 -34.86 16.13 5.18
CA VAL A 177 -35.32 17.05 4.14
C VAL A 177 -36.23 16.35 3.13
N GLN A 178 -35.87 15.15 2.67
CA GLN A 178 -36.70 14.36 1.75
C GLN A 178 -38.08 14.05 2.35
N THR A 179 -38.14 13.74 3.65
CA THR A 179 -39.40 13.49 4.35
C THR A 179 -40.31 14.73 4.35
N TYR A 180 -39.73 15.92 4.53
CA TYR A 180 -40.47 17.19 4.44
C TYR A 180 -40.96 17.47 3.02
N GLU A 181 -40.14 17.28 1.99
CA GLU A 181 -40.52 17.49 0.58
C GLU A 181 -41.66 16.57 0.14
N VAL A 182 -41.61 15.29 0.52
CA VAL A 182 -42.67 14.32 0.24
C VAL A 182 -43.96 14.71 0.95
N SER A 183 -43.88 15.07 2.24
CA SER A 183 -45.05 15.48 3.03
C SER A 183 -45.73 16.73 2.46
N LEU A 184 -44.93 17.73 2.05
CA LEU A 184 -45.44 18.95 1.42
C LEU A 184 -46.08 18.68 0.06
N SER A 185 -45.48 17.81 -0.74
CA SER A 185 -45.99 17.41 -2.05
C SER A 185 -47.31 16.65 -1.94
N THR A 186 -47.45 15.76 -0.94
CA THR A 186 -48.71 15.05 -0.65
C THR A 186 -49.81 16.01 -0.17
N LEU A 187 -49.48 16.95 0.71
CA LEU A 187 -50.42 17.98 1.16
C LEU A 187 -50.92 18.86 0.00
N PHE A 188 -50.01 19.22 -0.92
CA PHE A 188 -50.37 20.03 -2.09
C PHE A 188 -51.34 19.28 -3.01
N LEU A 189 -51.11 17.99 -3.28
CA LEU A 189 -52.01 17.17 -4.09
C LEU A 189 -53.40 17.02 -3.45
N LEU A 190 -53.48 16.77 -2.14
CA LEU A 190 -54.76 16.64 -1.42
C LEU A 190 -55.58 17.93 -1.37
N SER A 191 -54.93 19.10 -1.50
CA SER A 191 -55.62 20.39 -1.53
C SER A 191 -56.19 20.78 -2.90
N HIS A 192 -55.84 20.06 -3.97
CA HIS A 192 -56.35 20.30 -5.34
C HIS A 192 -57.43 19.29 -5.77
N GLU A 193 -57.71 18.27 -4.95
CA GLU A 193 -58.77 17.27 -5.20
C GLU A 193 -60.11 17.57 -4.48
N ASN A 194 -60.20 18.69 -3.74
CA ASN A 194 -61.44 19.20 -3.14
C ASN A 194 -61.85 20.53 -3.79
#